data_AF-A0A9D1AG72-F1
#
_entry.id   AF-A0A9D1AG72-F1
#
_cell.length_a   1.000
_cell.length_b   1.000
_cell.length_c   1.000
_cell.angle_alpha   90.00
_cell.angle_beta   90.00
_cell.angle_gamma   90.00
#
_symmetry.space_group_name_H-M   'P 1'
#
loop_
_entity.id
_entity.type
_entity.pdbx_description
1 polymer ?
#
loop_
_entity_poly.entity_id
_entity_poly.type
_entity_poly.pdbx_seq_one_letter_code
_entity_poly.pdbx_strand_id
1 'polypeptide(L)'
;METTLYSAEARLCRYILAALQGEYFRDIMMDVAYSIGTSYRHLYRMMGKLCQENILEKAGRGYRILNMDELKARSAASHLS
;
A
#
# COMPACT_ATOMS: atom_id res chain seq x y z
N MET A 1 10.63 22.43 10.76
CA MET A 1 10.32 20.98 10.70
C MET A 1 8.98 20.84 10.00
N GLU A 2 8.97 20.50 8.72
CA GLU A 2 7.72 20.20 8.00
C GLU A 2 7.32 18.76 8.32
N THR A 3 6.29 18.59 9.15
CA THR A 3 5.62 17.30 9.31
C THR A 3 4.73 17.05 8.09
N THR A 4 5.30 16.52 7.02
CA THR A 4 4.52 16.15 5.83
C THR A 4 3.61 14.96 6.17
N LEU A 5 2.32 15.22 6.34
CA LEU A 5 1.31 14.18 6.55
C LEU A 5 1.07 13.44 5.22
N TYR A 6 1.56 12.20 5.12
CA TYR A 6 1.25 11.32 4.00
C TYR A 6 -0.20 10.85 4.05
N SER A 7 -0.85 10.72 2.89
CA SER A 7 -2.19 10.12 2.81
C SER A 7 -2.17 8.66 3.27
N ALA A 8 -3.34 8.10 3.63
CA ALA A 8 -3.44 6.69 4.01
C ALA A 8 -2.96 5.74 2.89
N GLU A 9 -3.25 6.09 1.63
CA GLU A 9 -2.79 5.35 0.45
C GLU A 9 -1.27 5.43 0.29
N ALA A 10 -0.66 6.60 0.52
CA ALA A 10 0.79 6.75 0.47
C ALA A 10 1.50 5.95 1.58
N ARG A 11 0.93 5.94 2.80
CA ARG A 11 1.44 5.11 3.90
C ARG A 11 1.33 3.61 3.57
N LEU A 12 0.22 3.17 2.96
CA LEU A 12 0.07 1.80 2.47
C LEU A 12 1.15 1.44 1.43
N CYS A 13 1.33 2.29 0.41
CA CYS A 13 2.31 2.02 -0.64
C CYS A 13 3.75 1.96 -0.09
N ARG A 14 4.10 2.86 0.84
CA ARG A 14 5.39 2.82 1.56
C ARG A 14 5.56 1.53 2.36
N TYR A 15 4.52 1.10 3.06
CA TYR A 15 4.55 -0.15 3.82
C TYR A 15 4.79 -1.34 2.91
N ILE A 16 4.02 -1.45 1.81
CA ILE A 16 4.17 -2.55 0.84
C ILE A 16 5.59 -2.60 0.31
N LEU A 17 6.17 -1.47 -0.11
CA LEU A 17 7.55 -1.39 -0.61
C LEU A 17 8.59 -1.85 0.41
N ALA A 18 8.41 -1.49 1.69
CA ALA A 18 9.30 -1.88 2.77
C ALA A 18 9.19 -3.37 3.13
N ALA A 19 8.02 -3.98 2.91
CA ALA A 19 7.71 -5.37 3.24
C ALA A 19 7.86 -6.35 2.06
N LEU A 20 8.37 -5.91 0.92
CA LEU A 20 8.50 -6.76 -0.26
C LEU A 20 9.45 -7.95 -0.04
N GLN A 21 9.02 -9.11 -0.51
CA GLN A 21 9.82 -10.32 -0.64
C GLN A 21 9.94 -10.64 -2.13
N GLY A 22 10.92 -10.02 -2.80
CA GLY A 22 11.00 -9.99 -4.26
C GLY A 22 9.82 -9.18 -4.84
N GLU A 23 9.04 -9.80 -5.71
CA GLU A 23 7.84 -9.17 -6.32
C GLU A 23 6.56 -9.39 -5.50
N TYR A 24 6.66 -9.96 -4.30
CA TYR A 24 5.48 -10.35 -3.51
C TYR A 24 5.38 -9.57 -2.20
N PHE A 25 4.15 -9.25 -1.84
CA PHE A 25 3.74 -8.71 -0.55
C PHE A 25 2.79 -9.70 0.15
N ARG A 26 3.13 -10.13 1.38
CA ARG A 26 2.45 -11.26 2.04
C ARG A 26 2.11 -11.02 3.52
N ASP A 27 2.21 -9.78 3.98
CA ASP A 27 1.94 -9.46 5.38
C ASP A 27 0.45 -9.60 5.72
N ILE A 28 0.17 -9.78 7.00
CA ILE A 28 -1.18 -9.97 7.51
C ILE A 28 -1.91 -8.62 7.45
N MET A 29 -3.01 -8.57 6.70
CA MET A 29 -3.78 -7.32 6.47
C MET A 29 -4.20 -6.61 7.77
N MET A 30 -4.45 -7.35 8.86
CA MET A 30 -4.78 -6.74 10.15
C MET A 30 -3.60 -5.94 10.73
N ASP A 31 -2.39 -6.51 10.69
CA ASP A 31 -1.17 -5.86 11.17
C ASP A 31 -0.82 -4.65 10.30
N VAL A 32 -0.98 -4.78 8.97
CA VAL A 32 -0.79 -3.68 8.02
C VAL A 32 -1.71 -2.51 8.37
N ALA A 33 -3.01 -2.77 8.60
CA ALA A 33 -3.99 -1.75 8.93
C ALA A 33 -3.62 -1.00 10.22
N TYR A 34 -3.19 -1.75 11.24
CA TYR A 34 -2.68 -1.19 12.49
C TYR A 34 -1.45 -0.31 12.27
N SER A 35 -0.44 -0.81 11.54
CA SER A 35 0.82 -0.09 11.29
C SER A 35 0.63 1.22 10.52
N ILE A 36 -0.29 1.28 9.55
CA ILE A 36 -0.52 2.50 8.75
C ILE A 36 -1.61 3.41 9.33
N GLY A 37 -2.16 3.06 10.50
CA GLY A 37 -3.16 3.84 11.22
C GLY A 37 -4.49 3.94 10.49
N THR A 38 -5.01 2.83 9.98
CA THR A 38 -6.30 2.78 9.26
C THR A 38 -7.18 1.64 9.76
N SER A 39 -8.49 1.74 9.51
CA SER A 39 -9.38 0.60 9.75
C SER A 39 -9.14 -0.51 8.72
N TYR A 40 -9.36 -1.76 9.12
CA TYR A 40 -9.28 -2.91 8.21
C TYR A 40 -10.14 -2.72 6.93
N ARG A 41 -11.35 -2.15 7.06
CA ARG A 41 -12.24 -1.86 5.93
C ARG A 41 -11.62 -0.84 4.96
N HIS A 42 -10.98 0.19 5.49
CA HIS A 42 -10.34 1.21 4.66
C HIS A 42 -9.09 0.65 3.97
N LEU A 43 -8.26 -0.13 4.68
CA LEU A 43 -7.17 -0.88 4.05
C LEU A 43 -7.67 -1.73 2.88
N TYR A 44 -8.72 -2.53 3.09
CA TYR A 44 -9.21 -3.44 2.06
C TYR A 44 -9.74 -2.71 0.83
N ARG A 45 -10.35 -1.52 0.99
CA ARG A 45 -10.73 -0.65 -0.13
C ARG A 45 -9.52 -0.15 -0.91
N MET A 46 -8.47 0.28 -0.22
CA MET A 46 -7.22 0.72 -0.87
C MET A 46 -6.52 -0.43 -1.60
N MET A 47 -6.40 -1.61 -0.98
CA MET A 47 -5.87 -2.81 -1.63
C MET A 47 -6.69 -3.21 -2.87
N GLY A 48 -8.02 -3.11 -2.78
CA GLY A 48 -8.92 -3.33 -3.90
C GLY A 48 -8.71 -2.34 -5.05
N LYS A 49 -8.54 -1.05 -4.74
CA LYS A 49 -8.22 -0.01 -5.71
C LYS A 49 -6.90 -0.30 -6.43
N LEU A 50 -5.83 -0.62 -5.68
CA LEU A 50 -4.53 -0.98 -6.26
C LEU A 50 -4.61 -2.22 -7.16
N CYS A 51 -5.50 -3.18 -6.85
CA CYS A 51 -5.77 -4.32 -7.74
C CYS A 51 -6.52 -3.91 -9.01
N GLN A 52 -7.56 -3.08 -8.88
CA GLN A 52 -8.35 -2.59 -10.02
C GLN A 52 -7.50 -1.79 -11.02
N GLU A 53 -6.49 -1.09 -10.52
CA GLU A 53 -5.58 -0.28 -11.32
C GLU A 53 -4.35 -1.06 -11.82
N ASN A 54 -4.34 -2.39 -11.70
CA ASN A 54 -3.24 -3.28 -12.11
C ASN A 54 -1.87 -2.90 -11.50
N ILE A 55 -1.86 -2.37 -10.29
CA ILE A 55 -0.63 -2.16 -9.51
C ILE A 55 -0.29 -3.42 -8.73
N LEU A 56 -1.32 -4.09 -8.20
CA LEU A 56 -1.24 -5.35 -7.49
C LEU A 56 -2.10 -6.42 -8.16
N GLU A 57 -1.72 -7.68 -7.97
CA GLU A 57 -2.52 -8.83 -8.34
C GLU A 57 -2.62 -9.78 -7.14
N LYS A 58 -3.81 -10.32 -6.85
CA LYS A 58 -3.94 -11.36 -5.81
C LYS A 58 -3.19 -12.61 -6.28
N ALA A 59 -2.24 -13.08 -5.48
CA ALA A 59 -1.42 -14.24 -5.77
C ALA A 59 -1.25 -15.13 -4.53
N GLY A 60 -1.98 -16.25 -4.49
CA GLY A 60 -1.90 -17.21 -3.40
C GLY A 60 -2.17 -16.57 -2.03
N ARG A 61 -1.15 -16.56 -1.16
CA ARG A 61 -1.23 -16.01 0.21
C ARG A 61 -0.95 -14.50 0.30
N GLY A 62 -0.90 -13.77 -0.81
CA GLY A 62 -0.63 -12.34 -0.79
C GLY A 62 -0.90 -11.67 -2.14
N TYR A 63 -0.05 -10.72 -2.47
CA TYR A 63 -0.15 -9.91 -3.68
C TYR A 63 1.16 -9.92 -4.44
N ARG A 64 1.09 -10.01 -5.77
CA ARG A 64 2.22 -9.76 -6.68
C ARG A 64 2.18 -8.31 -7.14
N ILE A 65 3.33 -7.65 -7.20
CA ILE A 65 3.45 -6.31 -7.75
C ILE A 65 3.48 -6.41 -9.27
N LEU A 66 2.54 -5.72 -9.93
CA LEU A 66 2.47 -5.64 -11.39
C LEU A 66 3.09 -4.35 -11.93
N ASN A 67 3.04 -3.26 -11.15
CA ASN A 67 3.59 -1.97 -11.54
C ASN A 67 4.38 -1.35 -10.38
N MET A 68 5.69 -1.60 -10.36
CA MET A 68 6.60 -1.12 -9.32
C MET A 68 6.75 0.41 -9.33
N ASP A 69 6.73 1.03 -10.51
CA ASP A 69 6.97 2.47 -10.64
C ASP A 69 5.77 3.28 -10.14
N GLU A 70 4.56 2.86 -10.47
CA GLU A 70 3.33 3.48 -9.94
C GLU A 70 3.22 3.30 -8.42
N LEU A 71 3.59 2.12 -7.90
CA LEU A 71 3.63 1.88 -6.46
C LEU A 71 4.60 2.85 -5.75
N LYS A 72 5.79 3.07 -6.33
CA LYS A 72 6.77 4.05 -5.83
C LYS A 72 6.25 5.48 -5.92
N ALA A 73 5.64 5.86 -7.03
CA ALA A 73 5.07 7.19 -7.23
C ALA A 73 4.02 7.52 -6.15
N ARG A 74 3.11 6.59 -5.88
CA ARG A 74 2.07 6.75 -4.85
C ARG A 74 2.60 6.76 -3.42
N SER A 75 3.72 6.08 -3.18
CA SER A 75 4.41 6.14 -1.89
C SER A 75 4.88 7.56 -1.56
N ALA A 76 5.21 8.36 -2.57
CA ALA A 76 5.71 9.72 -2.39
C ALA A 76 4.60 10.77 -2.19
N ALA A 77 3.33 10.44 -2.45
CA ALA A 77 2.23 11.40 -2.41
C ALA A 77 1.93 11.91 -0.99
N SER A 78 1.94 13.22 -0.81
CA SER A 78 1.58 13.90 0.44
C SER A 78 0.20 14.55 0.30
N HIS A 79 -0.54 14.68 1.40
CA HIS A 79 -1.81 15.40 1.39
C HIS A 79 -1.52 16.90 1.22
N LEU A 80 -1.72 17.42 0.01
CA LEU A 80 -1.88 18.85 -0.25
C LEU A 80 -3.28 19.03 -0.81
N SER A 81 -4.21 19.40 0.06
CA SER A 81 -5.55 19.89 -0.26
C SER A 81 -5.92 20.93 0.78
#